data_AF-A0A1G3YCY4-F1
#
_entry.id   AF-A0A1G3YCY4-F1
#
_cell.length_a   1.000
_cell.length_b   1.000
_cell.length_c   1.000
_cell.angle_alpha   90.00
_cell.angle_beta   90.00
_cell.angle_gamma   90.00
#
_symmetry.space_group_name_H-M   'P 1'
#
loop_
_entity.id
_entity.type
_entity.pdbx_description
1 polymer ?
#
loop_
_entity_poly.entity_id
_entity_poly.type
_entity_poly.pdbx_seq_one_letter_code
_entity_poly.pdbx_strand_id
1 'polypeptide(L)'
;MSDRTPENQDVPTESSHHDEINPSRRRLTGAALGVSAVFTLASRPVWANQCSISGMASGNLSAPDKVTCEGCTPGYWKQCQHLDSWAATGFKPDDVFNTVFGVTQYINLRTNKPYTLLQVMGLNGNGNCVPDEEQPNCAAKPHGNAIGNMGCDPVFTNLGFHAVAALLNAAHPNVNYGYTAGELIDLFRNNLHRAAELKDSLAMLNERGCPLN
;
A
#
# COMPACT_ATOMS: atom_id res chain seq x y z
N MET A 1 -70.91 -55.25 14.11
CA MET A 1 -70.92 -55.87 12.77
C MET A 1 -70.25 -54.86 11.86
N SER A 2 -68.95 -55.01 11.57
CA SER A 2 -68.40 -55.87 10.50
C SER A 2 -68.57 -55.20 9.13
N ASP A 3 -67.55 -55.07 8.27
CA ASP A 3 -66.14 -55.51 8.31
C ASP A 3 -65.39 -54.90 7.08
N ARG A 4 -64.05 -55.07 7.01
CA ARG A 4 -63.16 -55.02 5.80
C ARG A 4 -62.67 -53.69 5.21
N THR A 5 -61.39 -53.41 5.47
CA THR A 5 -60.36 -53.18 4.42
C THR A 5 -59.88 -54.54 3.90
N PRO A 6 -59.36 -54.68 2.66
CA PRO A 6 -57.96 -54.36 2.27
C PRO A 6 -57.92 -53.52 0.95
N GLU A 7 -56.81 -53.17 0.29
CA GLU A 7 -55.50 -53.83 0.12
C GLU A 7 -54.35 -52.83 -0.22
N ASN A 8 -53.12 -53.32 -0.25
CA ASN A 8 -51.86 -52.57 -0.32
C ASN A 8 -51.07 -52.89 -1.61
N GLN A 9 -50.50 -51.89 -2.29
CA GLN A 9 -49.44 -52.07 -3.31
C GLN A 9 -48.43 -50.90 -3.36
N ASP A 10 -47.26 -51.15 -2.78
CA ASP A 10 -45.89 -51.04 -3.33
C ASP A 10 -45.33 -49.76 -4.02
N VAL A 11 -44.09 -49.46 -3.61
CA VAL A 11 -43.09 -48.48 -4.12
C VAL A 11 -42.04 -49.30 -4.93
N PRO A 12 -41.40 -48.90 -6.06
CA PRO A 12 -40.66 -47.63 -6.34
C PRO A 12 -40.88 -47.09 -7.80
N THR A 13 -40.06 -46.29 -8.53
CA THR A 13 -38.67 -45.78 -8.42
C THR A 13 -38.43 -44.47 -9.24
N GLU A 14 -37.39 -43.72 -8.85
CA GLU A 14 -36.45 -42.90 -9.67
C GLU A 14 -36.85 -41.86 -10.75
N SER A 15 -36.23 -40.68 -10.58
CA SER A 15 -35.56 -39.84 -11.62
C SER A 15 -36.38 -38.93 -12.55
N SER A 16 -36.16 -37.62 -12.42
CA SER A 16 -35.28 -36.86 -13.35
C SER A 16 -35.14 -35.40 -12.90
N HIS A 17 -33.95 -34.81 -13.12
CA HIS A 17 -33.72 -33.39 -12.88
C HIS A 17 -34.37 -32.53 -13.96
N HIS A 18 -35.05 -31.45 -13.56
CA HIS A 18 -35.08 -30.19 -14.31
C HIS A 18 -35.24 -29.02 -13.34
N ASP A 19 -34.12 -28.56 -12.77
CA ASP A 19 -34.08 -27.25 -12.10
C ASP A 19 -34.19 -26.15 -13.17
N GLU A 20 -35.41 -25.65 -13.38
CA GLU A 20 -35.67 -24.55 -14.28
C GLU A 20 -35.04 -23.26 -13.72
N ILE A 21 -34.09 -22.69 -14.46
CA ILE A 21 -33.32 -21.52 -14.02
C ILE A 21 -34.25 -20.31 -13.96
N ASN A 22 -34.71 -19.98 -12.74
CA ASN A 22 -35.54 -18.80 -12.49
C ASN A 22 -34.82 -17.51 -12.92
N PRO A 23 -35.33 -16.77 -13.93
CA PRO A 23 -34.65 -15.59 -14.49
C PRO A 23 -34.86 -14.32 -13.67
N SER A 24 -35.08 -14.40 -12.35
CA SER A 24 -35.12 -13.26 -11.43
C SER A 24 -33.75 -12.58 -11.22
N ARG A 25 -32.77 -12.83 -12.11
CA ARG A 25 -31.55 -12.02 -12.19
C ARG A 25 -31.84 -10.68 -12.88
N ARG A 26 -32.09 -9.69 -12.02
CA ARG A 26 -31.67 -8.28 -12.21
C ARG A 26 -32.41 -7.48 -13.27
N ARG A 27 -33.57 -6.92 -12.88
CA ARG A 27 -34.09 -5.67 -13.43
C ARG A 27 -34.20 -4.62 -12.33
N LEU A 28 -33.22 -3.72 -12.25
CA LEU A 28 -33.28 -2.51 -11.42
C LEU A 28 -33.63 -1.32 -12.31
N THR A 29 -34.90 -1.18 -12.64
CA THR A 29 -35.43 -0.01 -13.36
C THR A 29 -35.89 1.07 -12.38
N GLY A 30 -35.16 2.18 -12.34
CA GLY A 30 -35.73 3.52 -12.20
C GLY A 30 -36.24 3.98 -10.82
N ALA A 31 -35.51 4.96 -10.27
CA ALA A 31 -36.01 6.10 -9.50
C ALA A 31 -36.89 5.85 -8.24
N ALA A 32 -36.24 5.93 -7.07
CA ALA A 32 -36.82 6.55 -5.88
C ALA A 32 -35.73 7.34 -5.14
N LEU A 33 -36.03 8.55 -4.69
CA LEU A 33 -35.08 9.44 -4.01
C LEU A 33 -34.86 8.97 -2.56
N GLY A 34 -33.63 8.59 -2.22
CA GLY A 34 -33.21 8.22 -0.87
C GLY A 34 -31.69 8.27 -0.75
N VAL A 35 -31.17 8.99 0.24
CA VAL A 35 -29.76 9.42 0.27
C VAL A 35 -28.83 8.31 0.81
N SER A 36 -28.46 7.38 -0.07
CA SER A 36 -27.34 6.47 0.13
C SER A 36 -26.40 6.57 -1.06
N ALA A 37 -25.33 7.34 -0.93
CA ALA A 37 -24.27 7.42 -1.94
C ALA A 37 -23.52 6.07 -1.98
N VAL A 38 -23.97 5.16 -2.84
CA VAL A 38 -23.23 3.93 -3.15
C VAL A 38 -22.03 4.32 -4.00
N PHE A 39 -20.91 4.59 -3.34
CA PHE A 39 -19.62 4.70 -4.02
C PHE A 39 -19.29 3.35 -4.66
N THR A 40 -19.39 3.28 -5.98
CA THR A 40 -18.78 2.20 -6.77
C THR A 40 -17.26 2.33 -6.67
N LEU A 41 -16.69 1.76 -5.61
CA LEU A 41 -15.27 1.44 -5.54
C LEU A 41 -14.92 0.62 -6.78
N ALA A 42 -13.93 1.09 -7.55
CA ALA A 42 -13.41 0.34 -8.68
C ALA A 42 -12.92 -1.02 -8.17
N SER A 43 -13.54 -2.09 -8.65
CA SER A 43 -13.32 -3.46 -8.16
C SER A 43 -11.95 -3.96 -8.57
N ARG A 44 -10.96 -3.62 -7.76
CA ARG A 44 -9.60 -4.17 -7.82
C ARG A 44 -9.63 -5.67 -7.47
N PRO A 45 -8.73 -6.48 -8.05
CA PRO A 45 -8.67 -7.90 -7.75
C PRO A 45 -8.43 -8.14 -6.24
N VAL A 46 -9.09 -9.17 -5.70
CA VAL A 46 -9.15 -9.53 -4.26
C VAL A 46 -7.79 -9.93 -3.66
N TRP A 47 -6.72 -9.86 -4.45
CA TRP A 47 -5.35 -10.13 -4.03
C TRP A 47 -4.57 -8.85 -3.66
N ALA A 48 -4.90 -7.71 -4.26
CA ALA A 48 -4.19 -6.45 -4.03
C ALA A 48 -4.51 -5.80 -2.67
N ASN A 49 -5.60 -6.20 -2.02
CA ASN A 49 -6.14 -5.50 -0.86
C ASN A 49 -5.62 -6.03 0.49
N GLN A 50 -5.16 -7.28 0.61
CA GLN A 50 -4.80 -7.88 1.91
C GLN A 50 -3.60 -7.21 2.59
N CYS A 51 -2.62 -6.76 1.82
CA CYS A 51 -1.42 -6.10 2.34
C CYS A 51 -1.57 -4.58 2.54
N SER A 52 -2.74 -4.01 2.23
CA SER A 52 -3.08 -2.63 2.60
C SER A 52 -3.38 -2.51 4.09
N ILE A 53 -3.36 -1.29 4.64
CA ILE A 53 -3.73 -1.01 6.05
C ILE A 53 -5.12 -1.57 6.38
N SER A 54 -6.10 -1.36 5.49
CA SER A 54 -7.46 -1.88 5.63
C SER A 54 -7.56 -3.40 5.44
N GLY A 55 -6.70 -4.00 4.62
CA GLY A 55 -6.63 -5.44 4.41
C GLY A 55 -6.25 -6.21 5.67
N MET A 56 -5.15 -5.79 6.31
CA MET A 56 -4.67 -6.39 7.56
C MET A 56 -5.69 -6.22 8.68
N ALA A 57 -6.33 -5.05 8.77
CA ALA A 57 -7.38 -4.78 9.75
C ALA A 57 -8.65 -5.62 9.52
N SER A 58 -8.96 -5.99 8.27
CA SER A 58 -10.16 -6.75 7.92
C SER A 58 -10.03 -8.27 8.07
N GLY A 59 -8.80 -8.80 8.21
CA GLY A 59 -8.52 -10.20 8.56
C GLY A 59 -9.38 -11.25 7.83
N ASN A 60 -9.17 -11.46 6.52
CA ASN A 60 -9.92 -12.47 5.77
C ASN A 60 -9.46 -13.90 6.10
N LEU A 61 -9.98 -14.46 7.20
CA LEU A 61 -9.63 -15.79 7.73
C LEU A 61 -10.02 -16.98 6.81
N SER A 62 -10.70 -16.73 5.69
CA SER A 62 -11.23 -17.78 4.79
C SER A 62 -10.32 -18.12 3.61
N ALA A 63 -9.14 -17.49 3.48
CA ALA A 63 -8.16 -17.79 2.44
C ALA A 63 -6.98 -18.63 3.02
N PRO A 64 -6.76 -19.88 2.57
CA PRO A 64 -5.69 -20.72 3.11
C PRO A 64 -4.29 -20.30 2.64
N ASP A 65 -4.19 -19.60 1.51
CA ASP A 65 -2.94 -19.04 1.02
C ASP A 65 -2.62 -17.74 1.78
N LYS A 66 -1.75 -17.84 2.78
CA LYS A 66 -1.26 -16.71 3.56
C LYS A 66 -0.44 -15.78 2.66
N VAL A 67 -1.05 -14.70 2.16
CA VAL A 67 -0.36 -13.67 1.38
C VAL A 67 0.75 -13.05 2.24
N THR A 68 2.01 -13.29 1.85
CA THR A 68 3.18 -12.65 2.47
C THR A 68 3.26 -11.22 1.97
N CYS A 69 3.05 -10.27 2.88
CA CYS A 69 3.26 -8.85 2.63
C CYS A 69 4.72 -8.49 2.87
N GLU A 70 5.27 -7.64 2.02
CA GLU A 70 6.70 -7.32 2.00
C GLU A 70 6.93 -5.81 2.11
N GLY A 71 8.16 -5.41 2.39
CA GLY A 71 8.56 -4.02 2.50
C GLY A 71 10.03 -3.87 2.88
N CYS A 72 10.79 -3.14 2.07
CA CYS A 72 12.17 -2.77 2.35
C CYS A 72 12.20 -1.46 3.15
N THR A 73 13.07 -1.39 4.16
CA THR A 73 13.12 -0.25 5.08
C THR A 73 13.71 1.00 4.41
N PRO A 74 13.49 2.20 4.96
CA PRO A 74 14.22 3.40 4.54
C PRO A 74 15.76 3.27 4.70
N GLY A 75 16.22 2.34 5.54
CA GLY A 75 17.63 2.00 5.67
C GLY A 75 18.19 1.27 4.43
N TYR A 76 17.40 0.37 3.83
CA TYR A 76 17.77 -0.32 2.59
C TYR A 76 17.86 0.66 1.41
N TRP A 77 16.77 1.39 1.14
CA TRP A 77 16.64 2.24 -0.05
C TRP A 77 17.66 3.39 -0.14
N LYS A 78 18.26 3.81 0.98
CA LYS A 78 19.24 4.89 1.03
C LYS A 78 20.71 4.43 0.98
N GLN A 79 20.97 3.13 0.88
CA GLN A 79 22.33 2.59 0.84
C GLN A 79 22.89 2.59 -0.59
N CYS A 80 24.18 2.88 -0.72
CA CYS A 80 24.88 3.04 -1.99
C CYS A 80 24.75 1.80 -2.90
N GLN A 81 24.85 0.60 -2.32
CA GLN A 81 24.76 -0.66 -3.08
C GLN A 81 23.33 -1.05 -3.49
N HIS A 82 22.29 -0.31 -3.07
CA HIS A 82 20.88 -0.58 -3.42
C HIS A 82 20.26 0.54 -4.26
N LEU A 83 21.06 1.51 -4.75
CA LEU A 83 20.61 2.58 -5.64
C LEU A 83 20.21 2.07 -7.04
N ASP A 84 20.69 0.90 -7.44
CA ASP A 84 20.31 0.22 -8.68
C ASP A 84 18.86 -0.30 -8.64
N SER A 85 18.40 -0.75 -7.47
CA SER A 85 17.03 -1.24 -7.24
C SER A 85 15.97 -0.16 -7.45
N TRP A 86 16.35 1.13 -7.40
CA TRP A 86 15.46 2.22 -7.79
C TRP A 86 15.05 2.14 -9.26
N ALA A 87 15.91 1.65 -10.16
CA ALA A 87 15.63 1.64 -11.60
C ALA A 87 14.38 0.83 -11.95
N ALA A 88 14.11 -0.26 -11.23
CA ALA A 88 12.91 -1.09 -11.41
C ALA A 88 11.62 -0.42 -10.91
N THR A 89 11.71 0.62 -10.07
CA THR A 89 10.56 1.41 -9.59
C THR A 89 10.11 2.49 -10.59
N GLY A 90 10.95 2.83 -11.56
CA GLY A 90 10.77 3.97 -12.47
C GLY A 90 11.13 5.34 -11.86
N PHE A 91 11.31 5.44 -10.54
CA PHE A 91 11.75 6.66 -9.85
C PHE A 91 13.28 6.77 -9.79
N LYS A 92 13.77 7.99 -9.57
CA LYS A 92 15.19 8.33 -9.52
C LYS A 92 15.57 9.03 -8.20
N PRO A 93 16.81 8.85 -7.69
CA PRO A 93 17.31 9.58 -6.53
C PRO A 93 17.18 11.11 -6.59
N ASP A 94 17.23 11.68 -7.80
CA ASP A 94 17.15 13.11 -8.10
C ASP A 94 15.74 13.62 -8.47
N ASP A 95 14.72 12.75 -8.51
CA ASP A 95 13.33 13.17 -8.69
C ASP A 95 12.89 14.12 -7.56
N VAL A 96 12.13 15.17 -7.89
CA VAL A 96 11.72 16.19 -6.92
C VAL A 96 10.55 15.69 -6.08
N PHE A 97 10.74 15.60 -4.75
CA PHE A 97 9.73 15.04 -3.83
C PHE A 97 8.38 15.76 -3.92
N ASN A 98 8.39 17.10 -3.91
CA ASN A 98 7.20 17.93 -4.04
C ASN A 98 6.42 17.64 -5.33
N THR A 99 7.10 17.38 -6.45
CA THR A 99 6.49 17.05 -7.74
C THR A 99 5.90 15.65 -7.74
N VAL A 100 6.64 14.65 -7.20
CA VAL A 100 6.21 13.26 -7.13
C VAL A 100 4.98 13.08 -6.23
N PHE A 101 5.00 13.67 -5.04
CA PHE A 101 3.90 13.54 -4.07
C PHE A 101 2.77 14.56 -4.27
N GLY A 102 2.94 15.56 -5.14
CA GLY A 102 1.95 16.63 -5.36
C GLY A 102 1.79 17.54 -4.14
N VAL A 103 2.90 17.90 -3.50
CA VAL A 103 2.95 18.67 -2.25
C VAL A 103 3.96 19.83 -2.34
N THR A 104 4.07 20.68 -1.32
CA THR A 104 4.91 21.90 -1.37
C THR A 104 5.87 22.09 -0.19
N GLN A 105 5.71 21.34 0.91
CA GLN A 105 6.39 21.60 2.18
C GLN A 105 7.87 21.20 2.20
N TYR A 106 8.31 20.31 1.30
CA TYR A 106 9.67 19.75 1.31
C TYR A 106 10.67 20.66 0.60
N ILE A 107 10.96 21.81 1.20
CA ILE A 107 11.93 22.81 0.75
C ILE A 107 13.16 22.84 1.64
N ASN A 108 14.35 22.82 1.03
CA ASN A 108 15.61 23.12 1.69
C ASN A 108 15.73 24.64 1.88
N LEU A 109 15.56 25.10 3.12
CA LEU A 109 15.57 26.54 3.45
C LEU A 109 16.94 27.21 3.27
N ARG A 110 18.05 26.44 3.25
CA ARG A 110 19.41 26.98 3.04
C ARG A 110 19.68 27.27 1.56
N THR A 111 19.13 26.47 0.65
CA THR A 111 19.34 26.61 -0.81
C THR A 111 18.13 27.18 -1.56
N ASN A 112 16.98 27.31 -0.88
CA ASN A 112 15.67 27.66 -1.44
C ASN A 112 15.26 26.78 -2.63
N LYS A 113 15.53 25.47 -2.53
CA LYS A 113 15.18 24.46 -3.54
C LYS A 113 14.36 23.33 -2.91
N PRO A 114 13.43 22.69 -3.64
CA PRO A 114 12.77 21.49 -3.14
C PRO A 114 13.76 20.35 -2.98
N TYR A 115 13.52 19.48 -2.00
CA TYR A 115 14.31 18.27 -1.80
C TYR A 115 14.02 17.23 -2.90
N THR A 116 15.05 16.47 -3.28
CA THR A 116 14.89 15.25 -4.09
C THR A 116 14.45 14.07 -3.23
N LEU A 117 13.98 12.98 -3.85
CA LEU A 117 13.61 11.75 -3.14
C LEU A 117 14.76 11.24 -2.24
N LEU A 118 15.99 11.15 -2.75
CA LEU A 118 17.15 10.72 -1.94
C LEU A 118 17.46 11.70 -0.81
N GLN A 119 17.37 13.01 -1.03
CA GLN A 119 17.59 13.99 0.03
C GLN A 119 16.57 13.89 1.15
N VAL A 120 15.30 13.59 0.83
CA VAL A 120 14.26 13.33 1.84
C VAL A 120 14.59 12.10 2.69
N MET A 121 15.30 11.10 2.14
CA MET A 121 15.78 9.95 2.94
C MET A 121 16.84 10.32 4.01
N GLY A 122 17.46 11.50 3.88
CA GLY A 122 18.36 12.07 4.88
C GLY A 122 17.65 12.87 5.98
N LEU A 123 16.36 13.21 5.83
CA LEU A 123 15.61 14.06 6.78
C LEU A 123 15.16 13.25 8.01
N ASN A 124 16.07 13.06 8.97
CA ASN A 124 15.87 12.13 10.08
C ASN A 124 15.64 12.81 11.45
N GLY A 125 14.99 12.07 12.33
CA GLY A 125 14.32 12.59 13.52
C GLY A 125 15.10 12.57 14.83
N ASN A 126 16.42 12.48 14.79
CA ASN A 126 17.26 12.38 16.00
C ASN A 126 17.38 13.71 16.78
N GLY A 127 16.42 14.63 16.64
CA GLY A 127 16.45 16.00 17.18
C GLY A 127 17.48 16.93 16.51
N ASN A 128 18.46 16.39 15.79
CA ASN A 128 19.46 17.18 15.07
C ASN A 128 18.93 17.70 13.73
N CYS A 129 18.32 18.89 13.75
CA CYS A 129 17.88 19.57 12.53
C CYS A 129 19.01 20.22 11.71
N VAL A 130 20.28 20.05 12.08
CA VAL A 130 21.44 20.60 11.34
C VAL A 130 21.92 19.57 10.31
N PRO A 131 21.87 19.88 9.00
CA PRO A 131 22.41 19.00 7.96
C PRO A 131 23.93 18.82 8.09
N ASP A 132 24.44 17.64 7.76
CA ASP A 132 25.89 17.38 7.72
C ASP A 132 26.54 18.27 6.64
N GLU A 133 27.68 18.89 6.98
CA GLU A 133 28.44 19.76 6.07
C GLU A 133 29.05 18.96 4.90
N GLU A 134 29.53 17.76 5.17
CA GLU A 134 30.04 16.81 4.19
C GLU A 134 29.04 15.65 4.02
N GLN A 135 28.60 15.42 2.79
CA GLN A 135 27.67 14.33 2.47
C GLN A 135 28.44 13.07 2.05
N PRO A 136 27.89 11.85 2.31
CA PRO A 136 28.55 10.60 1.93
C PRO A 136 28.86 10.48 0.44
N ASN A 137 29.95 9.78 0.13
CA ASN A 137 30.37 9.48 -1.24
C ASN A 137 30.37 7.96 -1.47
N CYS A 138 29.48 7.48 -2.34
CA CYS A 138 29.37 6.05 -2.67
C CYS A 138 30.63 5.46 -3.33
N ALA A 139 31.45 6.27 -4.03
CA ALA A 139 32.73 5.79 -4.57
C ALA A 139 33.77 5.53 -3.45
N ALA A 140 33.68 6.25 -2.34
CA ALA A 140 34.56 6.06 -1.18
C ALA A 140 34.04 5.00 -0.20
N LYS A 141 32.70 4.85 -0.09
CA LYS A 141 32.03 3.87 0.78
C LYS A 141 30.88 3.18 0.03
N PRO A 142 31.16 2.16 -0.81
CA PRO A 142 30.14 1.52 -1.65
C PRO A 142 29.06 0.77 -0.85
N HIS A 143 29.35 0.37 0.40
CA HIS A 143 28.38 -0.23 1.33
C HIS A 143 27.86 0.77 2.40
N GLY A 144 28.05 2.07 2.16
CA GLY A 144 27.59 3.14 3.06
C GLY A 144 26.20 3.66 2.72
N ASN A 145 25.71 4.64 3.49
CA ASN A 145 24.57 5.45 3.07
C ASN A 145 24.97 6.34 1.89
N ALA A 146 24.07 6.52 0.93
CA ALA A 146 24.20 7.48 -0.18
C ALA A 146 23.85 8.93 0.22
N ILE A 147 23.25 9.12 1.40
CA ILE A 147 22.88 10.43 1.96
C ILE A 147 23.13 10.46 3.46
N GLY A 148 23.60 11.60 3.97
CA GLY A 148 23.85 11.86 5.39
C GLY A 148 22.61 12.44 6.08
N ASN A 149 22.82 13.15 7.18
CA ASN A 149 21.77 13.98 7.77
C ASN A 149 21.49 15.18 6.86
N MET A 150 20.21 15.36 6.51
CA MET A 150 19.69 16.53 5.79
C MET A 150 18.91 17.49 6.71
N GLY A 151 18.87 17.20 8.02
CA GLY A 151 18.11 17.96 9.01
C GLY A 151 16.74 17.35 9.30
N CYS A 152 15.84 18.14 9.88
CA CYS A 152 14.52 17.66 10.29
C CYS A 152 13.50 17.64 9.16
N ASP A 153 12.55 16.71 9.24
CA ASP A 153 11.40 16.62 8.35
C ASP A 153 10.49 17.88 8.49
N PRO A 154 10.12 18.57 7.40
CA PRO A 154 9.29 19.78 7.46
C PRO A 154 7.83 19.58 7.89
N VAL A 155 7.31 18.34 7.85
CA VAL A 155 5.90 18.04 8.18
C VAL A 155 5.81 17.31 9.52
N PHE A 156 6.53 16.20 9.66
CA PHE A 156 6.55 15.42 10.90
C PHE A 156 7.76 14.50 10.95
N THR A 157 8.40 14.40 12.11
CA THR A 157 9.58 13.58 12.38
C THR A 157 9.51 12.21 11.70
N ASN A 158 10.44 11.96 10.76
CA ASN A 158 10.60 10.74 9.95
C ASN A 158 9.57 10.48 8.85
N LEU A 159 8.53 11.29 8.69
CA LEU A 159 7.43 11.02 7.76
C LEU A 159 7.91 10.89 6.30
N GLY A 160 8.68 11.87 5.80
CA GLY A 160 9.13 11.93 4.42
C GLY A 160 9.96 10.73 4.01
N PHE A 161 10.92 10.29 4.82
CA PHE A 161 11.74 9.12 4.46
C PHE A 161 10.95 7.81 4.48
N HIS A 162 9.98 7.65 5.39
CA HIS A 162 9.08 6.50 5.35
C HIS A 162 8.16 6.56 4.12
N ALA A 163 7.75 7.76 3.68
CA ALA A 163 6.99 7.95 2.44
C ALA A 163 7.80 7.62 1.18
N VAL A 164 9.07 8.03 1.08
CA VAL A 164 9.95 7.66 -0.05
C VAL A 164 10.14 6.13 -0.11
N ALA A 165 10.49 5.49 1.01
CA ALA A 165 10.62 4.04 1.05
C ALA A 165 9.31 3.31 0.70
N ALA A 166 8.17 3.83 1.16
CA ALA A 166 6.86 3.30 0.84
C ALA A 166 6.51 3.42 -0.65
N LEU A 167 6.82 4.56 -1.26
CA LEU A 167 6.66 4.77 -2.69
C LEU A 167 7.50 3.77 -3.50
N LEU A 168 8.78 3.61 -3.14
CA LEU A 168 9.69 2.69 -3.83
C LEU A 168 9.22 1.23 -3.68
N ASN A 169 8.81 0.81 -2.48
CA ASN A 169 8.19 -0.51 -2.26
C ASN A 169 6.91 -0.71 -3.08
N ALA A 170 6.02 0.30 -3.13
CA ALA A 170 4.76 0.26 -3.89
C ALA A 170 4.94 0.32 -5.42
N ALA A 171 6.13 0.68 -5.88
CA ALA A 171 6.49 0.81 -7.29
C ALA A 171 7.37 -0.35 -7.79
N HIS A 172 8.07 -1.06 -6.90
CA HIS A 172 8.98 -2.13 -7.28
C HIS A 172 8.21 -3.41 -7.67
N PRO A 173 8.43 -3.98 -8.88
CA PRO A 173 7.63 -5.11 -9.39
C PRO A 173 7.77 -6.41 -8.57
N ASN A 174 8.87 -6.55 -7.82
CA ASN A 174 9.17 -7.72 -6.98
C ASN A 174 8.97 -7.47 -5.48
N VAL A 175 8.15 -6.49 -5.07
CA VAL A 175 7.82 -6.25 -3.65
C VAL A 175 6.30 -6.27 -3.48
N ASN A 176 5.76 -7.25 -2.76
CA ASN A 176 4.33 -7.35 -2.46
C ASN A 176 3.90 -6.38 -1.35
N TYR A 177 3.91 -5.09 -1.66
CA TYR A 177 3.65 -4.03 -0.69
C TYR A 177 2.16 -3.84 -0.32
N GLY A 178 1.24 -4.21 -1.23
CA GLY A 178 -0.21 -4.05 -1.03
C GLY A 178 -0.80 -2.71 -1.46
N TYR A 179 -0.05 -1.92 -2.22
CA TYR A 179 -0.46 -0.64 -2.81
C TYR A 179 0.30 -0.42 -4.12
N THR A 180 -0.29 0.33 -5.05
CA THR A 180 0.47 0.96 -6.15
C THR A 180 1.08 2.30 -5.71
N ALA A 181 2.13 2.74 -6.41
CA ALA A 181 2.74 4.06 -6.22
C ALA A 181 1.73 5.23 -6.17
N GLY A 182 0.72 5.23 -7.06
CA GLY A 182 -0.31 6.27 -7.13
C GLY A 182 -1.18 6.33 -5.87
N GLU A 183 -1.56 5.18 -5.31
CA GLU A 183 -2.29 5.15 -4.03
C GLU A 183 -1.43 5.64 -2.88
N LEU A 184 -0.13 5.39 -2.92
CA LEU A 184 0.77 5.82 -1.85
C LEU A 184 0.97 7.34 -1.86
N ILE A 185 1.03 7.93 -3.05
CA ILE A 185 0.99 9.39 -3.25
C ILE A 185 -0.34 9.97 -2.74
N ASP A 186 -1.47 9.36 -3.11
CA ASP A 186 -2.80 9.78 -2.67
C ASP A 186 -2.97 9.64 -1.14
N LEU A 187 -2.56 8.52 -0.57
CA LEU A 187 -2.56 8.24 0.87
C LEU A 187 -1.74 9.29 1.62
N PHE A 188 -0.53 9.59 1.13
CA PHE A 188 0.35 10.57 1.74
C PHE A 188 -0.26 11.98 1.74
N ARG A 189 -0.60 12.52 0.56
CA ARG A 189 -1.07 13.91 0.44
C ARG A 189 -2.40 14.14 1.16
N ASN A 190 -3.29 13.15 1.17
CA ASN A 190 -4.60 13.26 1.82
C ASN A 190 -4.52 13.16 3.36
N ASN A 191 -3.43 12.59 3.92
CA ASN A 191 -3.30 12.34 5.36
C ASN A 191 -2.19 13.17 6.05
N LEU A 192 -1.67 14.23 5.41
CA LEU A 192 -0.73 15.16 6.05
C LEU A 192 -1.29 15.82 7.33
N HIS A 193 -2.61 15.93 7.45
CA HIS A 193 -3.29 16.41 8.66
C HIS A 193 -3.26 15.40 9.84
N ARG A 194 -2.80 14.17 9.59
CA ARG A 194 -2.60 13.05 10.53
C ARG A 194 -1.20 12.47 10.38
N ALA A 195 -0.22 13.38 10.30
CA ALA A 195 1.16 13.07 9.94
C ALA A 195 1.83 12.02 10.86
N ALA A 196 1.45 11.99 12.14
CA ALA A 196 1.93 11.00 13.11
C ALA A 196 1.44 9.58 12.77
N GLU A 197 0.12 9.39 12.65
CA GLU A 197 -0.47 8.07 12.35
C GLU A 197 -0.12 7.60 10.93
N LEU A 198 0.03 8.55 9.98
CA LEU A 198 0.53 8.26 8.64
C LEU A 198 1.97 7.73 8.70
N LYS A 199 2.88 8.43 9.40
CA LYS A 199 4.28 8.00 9.59
C LYS A 199 4.34 6.59 10.21
N ASP A 200 3.56 6.33 11.26
CA ASP A 200 3.59 5.03 11.96
C ASP A 200 3.02 3.90 11.08
N SER A 201 2.00 4.19 10.26
CA SER A 201 1.47 3.26 9.27
C SER A 201 2.52 2.92 8.20
N LEU A 202 3.22 3.92 7.67
CA LEU A 202 4.26 3.75 6.66
C LEU A 202 5.51 3.03 7.23
N ALA A 203 5.84 3.23 8.50
CA ALA A 203 6.88 2.46 9.19
C ALA A 203 6.51 0.97 9.25
N MET A 204 5.32 0.64 9.76
CA MET A 204 4.81 -0.73 9.84
C MET A 204 4.70 -1.41 8.47
N LEU A 205 4.34 -0.66 7.41
CA LEU A 205 4.35 -1.14 6.04
C LEU A 205 5.78 -1.46 5.53
N ASN A 206 6.77 -0.64 5.86
CA ASN A 206 8.15 -0.76 5.36
C ASN A 206 9.04 -1.74 6.15
N GLU A 207 8.56 -2.30 7.26
CA GLU A 207 9.31 -3.17 8.18
C GLU A 207 8.91 -4.65 8.08
N ARG A 208 8.24 -5.04 6.99
CA ARG A 208 7.69 -6.39 6.78
C ARG A 208 8.69 -7.44 6.30
N GLY A 209 9.90 -7.01 5.92
CA GLY A 209 10.92 -7.86 5.31
C GLY A 209 11.13 -7.49 3.84
N CYS A 210 12.40 -7.34 3.46
CA CYS A 210 12.80 -6.96 2.11
C CYS A 210 13.08 -8.23 1.28
N PRO A 211 12.43 -8.42 0.12
CA PRO A 211 12.70 -9.55 -0.78
C PRO A 211 13.85 -9.27 -1.77
N LEU A 212 14.40 -8.05 -1.73
CA LEU A 212 15.47 -7.58 -2.60
C LEU A 212 16.83 -7.84 -1.95
N ASN A 213 17.81 -8.26 -2.76
CA ASN A 213 19.19 -8.53 -2.32
C ASN A 213 20.12 -7.34 -2.60
#